data_AF-A0A166VVM8-F1
#
_entry.id   AF-A0A166VVM8-F1
#
_cell.length_a   1.000
_cell.length_b   1.000
_cell.length_c   1.000
_cell.angle_alpha   90.00
_cell.angle_beta   90.00
_cell.angle_gamma   90.00
#
_symmetry.space_group_name_H-M   'P 1'
#
loop_
_entity.id
_entity.type
_entity.pdbx_description
1 polymer ?
#
loop_
_entity_poly.entity_id
_entity_poly.type
_entity_poly.pdbx_seq_one_letter_code
_entity_poly.pdbx_strand_id
1 'polypeptide(L)'
;MIERALKLRHAIDLFFLNYNHTSKEYNISQDILTSQDWIDLKHFLGILKPFKDLTKRMEGRANKAGLEGSHGSLHETLESLDVLFKELQEAGKFADNYPQEVSTYYSYAIDAARIKLEEYFGLTDASPAYRCAIALHPANKFTYFELEWSHNKKWISEAKRVVREVYAQYEEEAAERDVVGKQLNEEVIGDNGATLDALQQARRRRQRLAATVASGSLGTKRIKLTSELDKFMARANRADVEVEDPLE
;
A
#
# COMPACT_ATOMS: atom_id res chain seq x y z
N MET A 1 -15.27 -7.73 22.29
CA MET A 1 -15.37 -7.80 23.76
C MET A 1 -15.54 -6.40 24.37
N ILE A 2 -14.56 -5.50 24.24
CA ILE A 2 -14.59 -4.14 24.83
C ILE A 2 -15.85 -3.35 24.46
N GLU A 3 -16.22 -3.31 23.17
CA GLU A 3 -17.45 -2.62 22.72
C GLU A 3 -18.71 -3.15 23.44
N ARG A 4 -18.78 -4.45 23.68
CA ARG A 4 -19.89 -5.09 24.39
C ARG A 4 -19.84 -4.77 25.88
N ALA A 5 -18.65 -4.78 26.49
CA ALA A 5 -18.46 -4.39 27.89
C ALA A 5 -18.92 -2.95 28.14
N LEU A 6 -18.59 -2.01 27.26
CA LEU A 6 -19.04 -0.63 27.36
C LEU A 6 -20.57 -0.50 27.25
N LYS A 7 -21.21 -1.24 26.33
CA LYS A 7 -22.69 -1.28 26.21
C LYS A 7 -23.37 -1.88 27.44
N LEU A 8 -22.71 -2.81 28.11
CA LEU A 8 -23.22 -3.52 29.28
C LEU A 8 -22.70 -2.95 30.61
N ARG A 9 -22.02 -1.82 30.62
CA ARG A 9 -21.39 -1.25 31.82
C ARG A 9 -22.33 -1.23 33.03
N HIS A 10 -23.54 -0.69 32.85
CA HIS A 10 -24.52 -0.62 33.94
C HIS A 10 -24.93 -2.01 34.46
N ALA A 11 -25.09 -2.99 33.57
CA ALA A 11 -25.41 -4.36 33.96
C ALA A 11 -24.24 -5.03 34.70
N ILE A 12 -22.99 -4.74 34.29
CA ILE A 12 -21.78 -5.22 34.96
C ILE A 12 -21.67 -4.60 36.36
N ASP A 13 -21.89 -3.30 36.49
CA ASP A 13 -21.86 -2.59 37.78
C ASP A 13 -22.94 -3.15 38.72
N LEU A 14 -24.17 -3.38 38.22
CA LEU A 14 -25.26 -4.00 38.97
C LEU A 14 -24.95 -5.45 39.40
N PHE A 15 -24.25 -6.21 38.56
CA PHE A 15 -23.83 -7.56 38.91
C PHE A 15 -22.87 -7.53 40.10
N PHE A 16 -21.85 -6.69 40.06
CA PHE A 16 -20.88 -6.58 41.16
C PHE A 16 -21.48 -6.01 42.45
N LEU A 17 -22.46 -5.09 42.35
CA LEU A 17 -23.21 -4.59 43.52
C LEU A 17 -23.95 -5.70 44.26
N ASN A 18 -24.43 -6.72 43.55
CA ASN A 18 -25.18 -7.83 44.13
C ASN A 18 -24.33 -9.10 44.31
N TYR A 19 -23.04 -9.04 43.98
CA TYR A 19 -22.16 -10.19 44.02
C TYR A 19 -21.73 -10.50 45.45
N ASN A 20 -22.13 -11.66 45.95
CA ASN A 20 -21.73 -12.18 47.25
C ASN A 20 -20.91 -13.46 47.06
N HIS A 21 -19.62 -13.40 47.38
CA HIS A 21 -18.72 -14.56 47.29
C HIS A 21 -18.71 -15.32 48.61
N THR A 22 -19.07 -16.61 48.58
CA THR A 22 -19.07 -17.48 49.78
C THR A 22 -18.19 -18.73 49.60
N SER A 23 -17.66 -18.97 48.39
CA SER A 23 -16.81 -20.13 48.11
C SER A 23 -15.33 -19.85 48.38
N LYS A 24 -14.52 -20.91 48.50
CA LYS A 24 -13.05 -20.81 48.60
C LYS A 24 -12.36 -20.60 47.25
N GLU A 25 -13.12 -20.49 46.16
CA GLU A 25 -12.59 -20.26 44.82
C GLU A 25 -12.17 -18.81 44.63
N TYR A 26 -11.54 -18.52 43.49
CA TYR A 26 -11.10 -17.18 43.14
C TYR A 26 -12.23 -16.15 43.25
N ASN A 27 -11.95 -15.04 43.93
CA ASN A 27 -12.94 -14.01 44.19
C ASN A 27 -12.87 -12.91 43.12
N ILE A 28 -13.82 -12.94 42.18
CA ILE A 28 -13.94 -11.97 41.09
C ILE A 28 -14.24 -10.54 41.55
N SER A 29 -14.59 -10.31 42.82
CA SER A 29 -14.79 -8.94 43.34
C SER A 29 -13.50 -8.10 43.29
N GLN A 30 -12.35 -8.76 43.19
CA GLN A 30 -11.05 -8.11 43.02
C GLN A 30 -10.84 -7.55 41.60
N ASP A 31 -11.63 -8.00 40.62
CA ASP A 31 -11.54 -7.59 39.20
C ASP A 31 -12.52 -6.48 38.82
N ILE A 32 -13.09 -5.79 39.81
CA ILE A 32 -14.04 -4.71 39.55
C ILE A 32 -13.33 -3.55 38.84
N LEU A 33 -13.87 -3.16 37.68
CA LEU A 33 -13.31 -2.07 36.89
C LEU A 33 -13.59 -0.73 37.57
N THR A 34 -12.52 0.03 37.78
CA THR A 34 -12.60 1.40 38.30
C THR A 34 -13.15 2.36 37.24
N SER A 35 -13.55 3.56 37.66
CA SER A 35 -13.97 4.62 36.72
C SER A 35 -12.90 4.95 35.68
N GLN A 36 -11.62 4.88 36.06
CA GLN A 36 -10.50 5.12 35.15
C GLN A 36 -10.36 3.99 34.12
N ASP A 37 -10.50 2.72 34.53
CA ASP A 37 -10.43 1.59 33.60
C ASP A 37 -11.50 1.70 32.51
N TRP A 38 -12.71 2.17 32.87
CA TRP A 38 -13.76 2.43 31.89
C TRP A 38 -13.45 3.56 30.91
N ILE A 39 -12.65 4.55 31.31
CA ILE A 39 -12.16 5.62 30.43
C ILE A 39 -11.12 5.05 29.48
N ASP A 40 -10.13 4.32 30.00
CA ASP A 40 -9.09 3.69 29.20
C ASP A 40 -9.68 2.69 28.18
N LEU A 41 -10.69 1.91 28.58
CA LEU A 41 -11.41 0.99 27.67
C LEU A 41 -12.07 1.72 26.50
N LYS A 42 -12.54 2.96 26.68
CA LYS A 42 -13.05 3.77 25.57
C LYS A 42 -11.92 4.20 24.64
N HIS A 43 -10.79 4.64 25.19
CA HIS A 43 -9.62 5.00 24.38
C HIS A 43 -9.08 3.79 23.60
N PHE A 44 -8.94 2.63 24.25
CA PHE A 44 -8.56 1.39 23.59
C PHE A 44 -9.53 0.98 22.49
N LEU A 45 -10.84 1.11 22.70
CA LEU A 45 -11.81 0.84 21.65
C LEU A 45 -11.60 1.77 20.44
N GLY A 46 -11.28 3.04 20.68
CA GLY A 46 -10.94 4.01 19.65
C GLY A 46 -9.77 3.55 18.80
N ILE A 47 -8.64 3.21 19.43
CA ILE A 47 -7.42 2.78 18.74
C ILE A 47 -7.61 1.44 18.03
N LEU A 48 -8.28 0.47 18.65
CA LEU A 48 -8.45 -0.87 18.08
C LEU A 48 -9.40 -0.89 16.88
N LYS A 49 -10.21 0.16 16.68
CA LYS A 49 -11.15 0.23 15.57
C LYS A 49 -10.44 0.29 14.21
N PRO A 50 -9.47 1.21 13.96
CA PRO A 50 -8.62 1.17 12.77
C PRO A 50 -7.97 -0.19 12.51
N PHE A 51 -7.43 -0.84 13.55
CA PHE A 51 -6.82 -2.18 13.41
C PHE A 51 -7.84 -3.21 12.92
N LYS A 52 -9.02 -3.24 13.51
CA LYS A 52 -10.09 -4.16 13.09
C LYS A 52 -10.57 -3.87 11.67
N ASP A 53 -10.77 -2.60 11.34
CA ASP A 53 -11.33 -2.20 10.04
C ASP A 53 -10.33 -2.47 8.91
N LEU A 54 -9.05 -2.17 9.12
CA LEU A 54 -7.98 -2.44 8.15
C LEU A 54 -7.69 -3.93 8.01
N THR A 55 -7.58 -4.69 9.10
CA THR A 55 -7.35 -6.14 8.99
C THR A 55 -8.50 -6.84 8.25
N LYS A 56 -9.76 -6.49 8.56
CA LYS A 56 -10.92 -6.99 7.80
C LYS A 56 -10.93 -6.56 6.34
N ARG A 57 -10.48 -5.34 6.03
CA ARG A 57 -10.33 -4.88 4.65
C ARG A 57 -9.33 -5.74 3.88
N MET A 58 -8.24 -6.13 4.55
CA MET A 58 -7.15 -6.92 3.99
C MET A 58 -7.43 -8.42 3.88
N GLU A 59 -8.45 -8.94 4.56
CA GLU A 59 -8.93 -10.33 4.41
C GLU A 59 -9.65 -10.57 3.06
N GLY A 60 -10.00 -9.51 2.35
CA GLY A 60 -10.73 -9.59 1.09
C GLY A 60 -9.87 -10.05 -0.09
N ARG A 61 -10.56 -10.30 -1.21
CA ARG A 61 -9.98 -10.31 -2.54
C ARG A 61 -10.98 -9.61 -3.45
N ALA A 62 -10.67 -8.39 -3.89
CA ALA A 62 -11.58 -7.71 -4.80
C ALA A 62 -11.52 -8.37 -6.19
N ASN A 63 -12.57 -9.12 -6.49
CA ASN A 63 -12.83 -9.78 -7.78
C ASN A 63 -14.00 -9.12 -8.52
N LYS A 64 -14.45 -7.95 -8.06
CA LYS A 64 -15.52 -7.18 -8.69
C LYS A 64 -14.94 -6.25 -9.76
N ALA A 65 -15.65 -6.13 -10.88
CA ALA A 65 -15.29 -5.20 -11.94
C ALA A 65 -15.24 -3.76 -11.42
N GLY A 66 -14.13 -3.06 -11.66
CA GLY A 66 -13.86 -1.70 -11.19
C GLY A 66 -13.24 -1.61 -9.79
N LEU A 67 -13.02 -2.74 -9.12
CA LEU A 67 -12.31 -2.82 -7.83
C LEU A 67 -11.12 -3.78 -7.89
N GLU A 68 -10.71 -4.22 -9.10
CA GLU A 68 -9.62 -5.17 -9.26
C GLU A 68 -8.33 -4.66 -8.61
N GLY A 69 -7.69 -5.52 -7.82
CA GLY A 69 -6.46 -5.15 -7.12
C GLY A 69 -6.66 -4.36 -5.83
N SER A 70 -7.90 -4.19 -5.36
CA SER A 70 -8.20 -3.69 -4.02
C SER A 70 -8.46 -4.85 -3.04
N HIS A 71 -8.47 -4.55 -1.74
CA HIS A 71 -8.74 -5.49 -0.66
C HIS A 71 -7.76 -6.67 -0.61
N GLY A 72 -6.70 -6.53 0.19
CA GLY A 72 -5.71 -7.60 0.42
C GLY A 72 -4.57 -7.61 -0.58
N SER A 73 -4.40 -6.52 -1.35
CA SER A 73 -3.29 -6.40 -2.30
C SER A 73 -1.99 -6.02 -1.59
N LEU A 74 -0.85 -6.37 -2.20
CA LEU A 74 0.46 -6.19 -1.55
C LEU A 74 0.79 -4.72 -1.28
N HIS A 75 0.31 -3.79 -2.12
CA HIS A 75 0.54 -2.36 -1.94
C HIS A 75 -0.25 -1.81 -0.73
N GLU A 76 -1.49 -2.28 -0.52
CA GLU A 76 -2.34 -1.86 0.61
C GLU A 76 -1.75 -2.27 1.97
N THR A 77 -0.85 -3.26 2.03
CA THR A 77 -0.23 -3.68 3.30
C THR A 77 0.59 -2.55 3.92
N LEU A 78 1.49 -1.93 3.16
CA LEU A 78 2.31 -0.83 3.64
C LEU A 78 1.47 0.42 3.94
N GLU A 79 0.48 0.73 3.11
CA GLU A 79 -0.49 1.80 3.37
C GLU A 79 -1.26 1.59 4.67
N SER A 80 -1.71 0.36 4.90
CA SER A 80 -2.43 -0.01 6.13
C SER A 80 -1.54 0.14 7.35
N LEU A 81 -0.27 -0.31 7.27
CA LEU A 81 0.69 -0.15 8.37
C LEU A 81 0.97 1.33 8.65
N ASP A 82 1.11 2.17 7.61
CA ASP A 82 1.31 3.62 7.77
C ASP A 82 0.10 4.32 8.42
N VAL A 83 -1.13 3.92 8.07
CA VAL A 83 -2.34 4.41 8.76
C VAL A 83 -2.33 4.02 10.25
N LEU A 84 -2.05 2.75 10.55
CA LEU A 84 -1.98 2.29 11.95
C LEU A 84 -0.87 2.99 12.74
N PHE A 85 0.25 3.29 12.09
CA PHE A 85 1.36 4.02 12.70
C PHE A 85 0.94 5.44 13.08
N LYS A 86 0.25 6.16 12.19
CA LYS A 86 -0.29 7.50 12.48
C LYS A 86 -1.29 7.47 13.63
N GLU A 87 -2.20 6.51 13.66
CA GLU A 87 -3.17 6.35 14.77
C GLU A 87 -2.45 6.14 16.12
N LEU A 88 -1.43 5.29 16.17
CA LEU A 88 -0.61 5.09 17.38
C LEU A 88 0.24 6.31 17.73
N GLN A 89 0.71 7.09 16.76
CA GLN A 89 1.42 8.34 17.01
C GLN A 89 0.50 9.34 17.70
N GLU A 90 -0.69 9.59 17.14
CA GLU A 90 -1.67 10.51 17.72
C GLU A 90 -2.14 10.03 19.11
N ALA A 91 -2.37 8.73 19.29
CA ALA A 91 -2.74 8.17 20.58
C ALA A 91 -1.68 8.40 21.67
N GLY A 92 -0.39 8.25 21.35
CA GLY A 92 0.66 8.53 22.33
C GLY A 92 0.88 10.03 22.54
N LYS A 93 0.76 10.87 21.50
CA LYS A 93 0.75 12.35 21.68
C LYS A 93 -0.37 12.78 22.62
N PHE A 94 -1.55 12.17 22.51
CA PHE A 94 -2.66 12.40 23.42
C PHE A 94 -2.28 12.01 24.86
N ALA A 95 -1.68 10.83 25.06
CA ALA A 95 -1.24 10.40 26.39
C ALA A 95 -0.17 11.34 26.99
N ASP A 96 0.77 11.84 26.17
CA ASP A 96 1.81 12.76 26.60
C ASP A 96 1.26 14.15 26.96
N ASN A 97 0.28 14.63 26.21
CA ASN A 97 -0.33 15.95 26.42
C ASN A 97 -1.34 15.97 27.58
N TYR A 98 -2.00 14.83 27.84
CA TYR A 98 -3.06 14.69 28.83
C TYR A 98 -2.82 13.51 29.79
N PRO A 99 -1.69 13.49 30.53
CA PRO A 99 -1.32 12.35 31.37
C PRO A 99 -2.28 12.08 32.54
N GLN A 100 -3.12 13.05 32.90
CA GLN A 100 -4.18 12.91 33.89
C GLN A 100 -5.46 12.24 33.37
N GLU A 101 -5.65 12.17 32.05
CA GLU A 101 -6.88 11.62 31.45
C GLU A 101 -6.78 10.11 31.19
N VAL A 102 -5.56 9.60 31.03
CA VAL A 102 -5.26 8.20 30.74
C VAL A 102 -4.42 7.58 31.84
N SER A 103 -4.55 6.28 32.06
CA SER A 103 -3.66 5.59 33.00
C SER A 103 -2.25 5.38 32.43
N THR A 104 -1.29 5.15 33.32
CA THR A 104 0.05 4.69 32.94
C THR A 104 0.01 3.39 32.13
N TYR A 105 -0.97 2.52 32.40
CA TYR A 105 -1.16 1.27 31.66
C TYR A 105 -1.50 1.53 30.19
N TYR A 106 -2.36 2.51 29.92
CA TYR A 106 -2.67 2.93 28.56
C TYR A 106 -1.41 3.36 27.80
N SER A 107 -0.59 4.23 28.38
CA SER A 107 0.66 4.69 27.74
C SER A 107 1.59 3.53 27.41
N TYR A 108 1.82 2.61 28.36
CA TYR A 108 2.64 1.42 28.11
C TYR A 108 2.07 0.50 27.03
N ALA A 109 0.73 0.39 26.94
CA ALA A 109 0.10 -0.39 25.89
C ALA A 109 0.30 0.25 24.50
N ILE A 110 0.30 1.58 24.39
CA ILE A 110 0.63 2.30 23.15
C ILE A 110 2.08 2.04 22.75
N ASP A 111 3.02 2.15 23.70
CA ASP A 111 4.44 1.90 23.42
C ASP A 111 4.69 0.46 22.98
N ALA A 112 4.06 -0.51 23.64
CA ALA A 112 4.12 -1.91 23.23
C ALA A 112 3.55 -2.12 21.82
N ALA A 113 2.43 -1.46 21.48
CA ALA A 113 1.85 -1.52 20.14
C ALA A 113 2.75 -0.89 19.08
N ARG A 114 3.43 0.22 19.39
CA ARG A 114 4.41 0.87 18.49
C ARG A 114 5.59 -0.04 18.21
N ILE A 115 6.20 -0.62 19.25
CA ILE A 115 7.30 -1.59 19.11
C ILE A 115 6.85 -2.77 18.23
N LYS A 116 5.63 -3.27 18.44
CA LYS A 116 5.11 -4.38 17.63
C LYS A 116 4.90 -3.97 16.18
N LEU A 117 4.43 -2.75 15.91
CA LEU A 117 4.24 -2.26 14.55
C LEU A 117 5.58 -2.06 13.83
N GLU A 118 6.60 -1.56 14.52
CA GLU A 118 7.97 -1.46 14.00
C GLU A 118 8.54 -2.83 13.59
N GLU A 119 8.27 -3.89 14.36
CA GLU A 119 8.62 -5.26 13.99
C GLU A 119 7.97 -5.65 12.65
N TYR A 120 6.69 -5.34 12.46
CA TYR A 120 5.98 -5.63 11.20
C TYR A 120 6.52 -4.82 10.02
N PHE A 121 6.87 -3.55 10.21
CA PHE A 121 7.58 -2.78 9.17
C PHE A 121 8.91 -3.43 8.81
N GLY A 122 9.68 -3.91 9.80
CA GLY A 122 10.91 -4.66 9.57
C GLY A 122 10.70 -5.92 8.73
N LEU A 123 9.58 -6.63 8.91
CA LEU A 123 9.21 -7.79 8.08
C LEU A 123 8.86 -7.38 6.64
N THR A 124 8.26 -6.22 6.42
CA THR A 124 8.01 -5.71 5.05
C THR A 124 9.31 -5.35 4.34
N ASP A 125 10.30 -4.88 5.07
CA ASP A 125 11.63 -4.55 4.54
C ASP A 125 12.45 -5.79 4.16
N ALA A 126 12.13 -6.97 4.72
CA ALA A 126 12.79 -8.23 4.38
C ALA A 126 12.51 -8.68 2.93
N SER A 127 11.49 -8.14 2.27
CA SER A 127 11.18 -8.44 0.87
C SER A 127 11.02 -7.17 0.04
N PRO A 128 11.71 -7.03 -1.10
CA PRO A 128 11.56 -5.86 -1.97
C PRO A 128 10.15 -5.77 -2.59
N ALA A 129 9.37 -6.85 -2.54
CA ALA A 129 8.06 -6.96 -3.17
C ALA A 129 7.08 -5.89 -2.67
N TYR A 130 7.08 -5.54 -1.38
CA TYR A 130 6.17 -4.53 -0.83
C TYR A 130 6.45 -3.13 -1.41
N ARG A 131 7.73 -2.72 -1.43
CA ARG A 131 8.14 -1.42 -1.98
C ARG A 131 7.92 -1.37 -3.50
N CYS A 132 8.18 -2.47 -4.19
CA CYS A 132 7.89 -2.58 -5.62
C CYS A 132 6.39 -2.49 -5.91
N ALA A 133 5.54 -3.14 -5.11
CA ALA A 133 4.09 -3.10 -5.29
C ALA A 133 3.54 -1.67 -5.22
N ILE A 134 4.00 -0.86 -4.25
CA ILE A 134 3.64 0.56 -4.17
C ILE A 134 4.16 1.32 -5.38
N ALA A 135 5.44 1.15 -5.75
CA ALA A 135 6.05 1.89 -6.84
C ALA A 135 5.41 1.60 -8.21
N LEU A 136 4.90 0.38 -8.40
CA LEU A 136 4.19 -0.04 -9.60
C LEU A 136 2.71 0.38 -9.60
N HIS A 137 2.16 0.76 -8.44
CA HIS A 137 0.78 1.21 -8.35
C HIS A 137 0.63 2.60 -9.00
N PRO A 138 -0.25 2.76 -10.02
CA PRO A 138 -0.29 3.96 -10.85
C PRO A 138 -0.71 5.24 -10.10
N ALA A 139 -1.48 5.10 -9.01
CA ALA A 139 -1.87 6.24 -8.17
C ALA A 139 -0.74 6.66 -7.21
N ASN A 140 0.13 5.74 -6.81
CA ASN A 140 1.09 5.96 -5.72
C ASN A 140 2.50 6.24 -6.23
N LYS A 141 3.00 5.40 -7.14
CA LYS A 141 4.35 5.48 -7.71
C LYS A 141 5.40 5.74 -6.62
N PHE A 142 6.41 6.57 -6.91
CA PHE A 142 7.36 7.04 -5.89
C PHE A 142 6.83 8.21 -5.05
N THR A 143 5.73 8.86 -5.46
CA THR A 143 5.17 10.00 -4.74
C THR A 143 4.64 9.60 -3.37
N TYR A 144 4.16 8.36 -3.22
CA TYR A 144 3.80 7.80 -1.92
C TYR A 144 4.93 7.92 -0.89
N PHE A 145 6.11 7.38 -1.21
CA PHE A 145 7.25 7.40 -0.28
C PHE A 145 7.68 8.84 0.05
N GLU A 146 7.63 9.73 -0.94
CA GLU A 146 8.00 11.14 -0.76
C GLU A 146 7.08 11.87 0.23
N LEU A 147 5.79 11.55 0.24
CA LEU A 147 4.80 12.15 1.11
C LEU A 147 4.80 11.50 2.49
N GLU A 148 4.59 10.18 2.54
CA GLU A 148 4.39 9.42 3.77
C GLU A 148 5.67 9.35 4.61
N TRP A 149 6.82 9.23 3.96
CA TRP A 149 8.12 9.12 4.64
C TRP A 149 8.93 10.41 4.54
N SER A 150 8.26 11.55 4.35
CA SER A 150 8.87 12.89 4.25
C SER A 150 9.78 13.23 5.44
N HIS A 151 9.47 12.70 6.63
CA HIS A 151 10.26 12.85 7.84
C HIS A 151 11.60 12.08 7.80
N ASN A 152 11.74 11.08 6.93
CA ASN A 152 12.96 10.28 6.80
C ASN A 152 13.41 10.11 5.33
N LYS A 153 14.22 11.07 4.87
CA LYS A 153 14.78 11.06 3.51
C LYS A 153 15.61 9.83 3.18
N LYS A 154 16.23 9.18 4.17
CA LYS A 154 17.03 7.96 3.94
C LYS A 154 16.14 6.79 3.51
N TRP A 155 14.96 6.65 4.12
CA TRP A 155 14.00 5.61 3.74
C TRP A 155 13.50 5.78 2.31
N ILE A 156 13.26 7.03 1.89
CA ILE A 156 12.86 7.34 0.51
C ILE A 156 13.95 6.95 -0.48
N SER A 157 15.21 7.33 -0.22
CA SER A 157 16.33 6.97 -1.10
C SER A 157 16.52 5.46 -1.20
N GLU A 158 16.33 4.76 -0.08
CA GLU A 158 16.49 3.32 0.01
C GLU A 158 15.37 2.57 -0.72
N ALA A 159 14.11 3.00 -0.59
CA ALA A 159 13.02 2.44 -1.38
C ALA A 159 13.20 2.64 -2.88
N LYS A 160 13.61 3.84 -3.31
CA LYS A 160 13.92 4.10 -4.72
C LYS A 160 15.07 3.24 -5.24
N ARG A 161 16.11 3.01 -4.42
CA ARG A 161 17.24 2.13 -4.75
C ARG A 161 16.77 0.70 -4.95
N VAL A 162 16.08 0.12 -3.96
CA VAL A 162 15.58 -1.26 -4.01
C VAL A 162 14.70 -1.51 -5.23
N VAL A 163 13.76 -0.60 -5.53
CA VAL A 163 12.87 -0.76 -6.70
C VAL A 163 13.65 -0.73 -8.01
N ARG A 164 14.66 0.13 -8.13
CA ARG A 164 15.52 0.18 -9.33
C ARG A 164 16.37 -1.08 -9.49
N GLU A 165 16.92 -1.59 -8.39
CA GLU A 165 17.72 -2.83 -8.40
C GLU A 165 16.88 -4.03 -8.85
N VAL A 166 15.66 -4.18 -8.32
CA VAL A 166 14.74 -5.25 -8.74
C VAL A 166 14.32 -5.09 -10.19
N TYR A 167 14.07 -3.86 -10.64
CA TYR A 167 13.74 -3.60 -12.04
C TYR A 167 14.90 -3.92 -13.00
N ALA A 168 16.14 -3.60 -12.62
CA ALA A 168 17.32 -3.93 -13.42
C ALA A 168 17.49 -5.46 -13.56
N GLN A 169 17.31 -6.21 -12.47
CA GLN A 169 17.32 -7.68 -12.51
C GLN A 169 16.24 -8.22 -13.46
N TYR A 170 15.03 -7.67 -13.38
CA TYR A 170 13.95 -8.04 -14.28
C TYR A 170 14.27 -7.74 -15.76
N GLU A 171 14.89 -6.60 -16.05
CA GLU A 171 15.29 -6.20 -17.40
C GLU A 171 16.34 -7.15 -17.98
N GLU A 172 17.34 -7.54 -17.19
CA GLU A 172 18.35 -8.53 -17.56
C GLU A 172 17.72 -9.90 -17.87
N GLU A 173 16.86 -10.42 -16.98
CA GLU A 173 16.15 -11.67 -17.20
C GLU A 173 15.24 -11.62 -18.43
N ALA A 174 14.58 -10.48 -18.68
CA ALA A 174 13.73 -10.30 -19.85
C ALA A 174 14.56 -10.32 -21.14
N ALA A 175 15.74 -9.70 -21.13
CA ALA A 175 16.66 -9.74 -22.25
C ALA A 175 17.15 -11.17 -22.54
N GLU A 176 17.49 -11.94 -21.50
CA GLU A 176 17.89 -13.35 -21.66
C GLU A 176 16.76 -14.21 -22.24
N ARG A 177 15.52 -14.06 -21.76
CA ARG A 177 14.34 -14.76 -22.30
C ARG A 177 14.08 -14.40 -23.76
N ASP A 178 14.30 -13.14 -24.15
CA ASP A 178 14.18 -12.69 -25.54
C ASP A 178 15.27 -13.29 -26.45
N VAL A 179 16.48 -13.54 -25.94
CA VAL A 179 17.55 -14.24 -26.68
C VAL A 179 17.21 -15.72 -26.87
N VAL A 180 16.78 -16.41 -25.81
CA VAL A 180 16.35 -17.82 -25.87
C VAL A 180 15.13 -17.99 -26.77
N GLY A 181 14.15 -17.09 -26.68
CA GLY A 181 12.98 -17.07 -27.55
C GLY A 181 13.32 -16.79 -29.01
N LYS A 182 14.37 -16.02 -29.31
CA LYS A 182 14.88 -15.85 -30.68
C LYS A 182 15.58 -17.11 -31.19
N GLN A 183 16.41 -17.76 -30.38
CA GLN A 183 17.10 -19.01 -30.74
C GLN A 183 16.10 -20.15 -31.02
N LEU A 184 15.10 -20.34 -30.15
CA LEU A 184 14.04 -21.33 -30.36
C LEU A 184 13.18 -21.02 -31.60
N ASN A 185 12.89 -19.75 -31.87
CA ASN A 185 12.18 -19.36 -33.08
C ASN A 185 13.04 -19.52 -34.34
N GLU A 186 14.35 -19.33 -34.28
CA GLU A 186 15.26 -19.59 -35.41
C GLU A 186 15.36 -21.09 -35.73
N GLU A 187 15.30 -21.98 -34.73
CA GLU A 187 15.16 -23.42 -34.96
C GLU A 187 13.78 -23.82 -35.54
N VAL A 188 12.69 -23.14 -35.11
CA VAL A 188 11.32 -23.41 -35.60
C VAL A 188 11.03 -22.76 -36.97
N ILE A 189 11.76 -21.72 -37.38
CA ILE A 189 11.64 -21.10 -38.72
C ILE A 189 12.29 -21.97 -39.81
N GLY A 190 12.91 -23.09 -39.45
CA GLY A 190 13.06 -24.23 -40.35
C GLY A 190 11.70 -24.91 -40.56
N ASP A 191 10.89 -24.36 -41.49
CA ASP A 191 9.62 -24.93 -41.98
C ASP A 191 8.35 -24.51 -41.21
N ASN A 192 7.85 -23.29 -41.47
CA ASN A 192 6.47 -23.02 -41.92
C ASN A 192 6.14 -21.52 -41.86
N GLY A 193 5.74 -20.96 -42.99
CA GLY A 193 5.37 -19.55 -43.14
C GLY A 193 4.03 -19.22 -42.47
N ALA A 194 4.06 -18.84 -41.18
CA ALA A 194 2.92 -18.27 -40.49
C ALA A 194 3.06 -16.75 -40.38
N THR A 195 2.09 -16.03 -40.94
CA THR A 195 1.92 -14.57 -40.82
C THR A 195 1.87 -14.14 -39.35
N LEU A 196 2.87 -13.38 -38.90
CA LEU A 196 2.96 -12.83 -37.53
C LEU A 196 1.71 -12.02 -37.14
N ASP A 197 1.28 -12.11 -35.88
CA ASP A 197 0.21 -11.29 -35.29
C ASP A 197 0.53 -9.78 -35.33
N ALA A 198 -0.49 -8.94 -35.52
CA ALA A 198 -0.35 -7.50 -35.74
C ALA A 198 0.38 -6.78 -34.60
N LEU A 199 0.21 -7.24 -33.36
CA LEU A 199 0.86 -6.66 -32.19
C LEU A 199 2.37 -6.97 -32.14
N GLN A 200 2.74 -8.18 -32.56
CA GLN A 200 4.14 -8.60 -32.70
C GLN A 200 4.83 -7.84 -33.83
N GLN A 201 4.12 -7.61 -34.95
CA GLN A 201 4.62 -6.75 -36.03
C GLN A 201 4.86 -5.31 -35.55
N ALA A 202 3.94 -4.74 -34.77
CA ALA A 202 4.09 -3.39 -34.21
C ALA A 202 5.27 -3.28 -33.22
N ARG A 203 5.46 -4.27 -32.34
CA ARG A 203 6.61 -4.34 -31.42
C ARG A 203 7.94 -4.40 -32.19
N ARG A 204 8.04 -5.26 -33.21
CA ARG A 204 9.24 -5.36 -34.06
C ARG A 204 9.52 -4.07 -34.83
N ARG A 205 8.48 -3.37 -35.32
CA ARG A 205 8.64 -2.04 -35.95
C ARG A 205 9.22 -1.00 -34.99
N ARG A 206 8.72 -0.94 -33.74
CA ARG A 206 9.24 -0.01 -32.70
C ARG A 206 10.69 -0.30 -32.35
N GLN A 207 11.05 -1.57 -32.17
CA GLN A 207 12.43 -1.98 -31.88
C GLN A 207 13.38 -1.61 -33.04
N ARG A 208 12.97 -1.84 -34.30
CA ARG A 208 13.76 -1.42 -35.47
C ARG A 208 13.93 0.09 -35.53
N LEU A 209 12.88 0.87 -35.31
CA LEU A 209 12.96 2.33 -35.29
C LEU A 209 13.90 2.82 -34.17
N ALA A 210 13.80 2.26 -32.97
CA ALA A 210 14.70 2.60 -31.86
C ALA A 210 16.17 2.27 -32.16
N ALA A 211 16.44 1.11 -32.76
CA ALA A 211 17.80 0.72 -33.19
C ALA A 211 18.33 1.64 -34.32
N THR A 212 17.46 2.07 -35.23
CA THR A 212 17.84 3.00 -36.31
C THR A 212 18.14 4.40 -35.76
N VAL A 213 17.38 4.87 -34.75
CA VAL A 213 17.62 6.14 -34.05
C VAL A 213 18.91 6.08 -33.24
N ALA A 214 19.21 4.94 -32.61
CA ALA A 214 20.46 4.75 -31.86
C ALA A 214 21.71 4.68 -32.76
N SER A 215 21.59 4.27 -34.02
CA SER A 215 22.71 4.11 -34.97
C SER A 215 23.04 5.37 -35.79
N GLY A 216 22.30 6.47 -35.65
CA GLY A 216 22.69 7.80 -36.12
C GLY A 216 23.13 7.93 -37.58
N SER A 217 22.18 7.91 -38.54
CA SER A 217 22.33 8.59 -39.84
C SER A 217 20.97 8.72 -40.55
N LEU A 218 20.43 9.95 -40.60
CA LEU A 218 19.81 10.63 -41.76
C LEU A 218 18.71 11.63 -41.36
N GLY A 219 19.01 12.90 -41.68
CA GLY A 219 18.12 13.92 -42.25
C GLY A 219 16.64 13.95 -41.84
N THR A 220 16.29 15.00 -41.10
CA THR A 220 14.93 15.45 -40.82
C THR A 220 14.18 15.80 -42.12
N LYS A 221 13.64 14.81 -42.83
CA LYS A 221 12.55 15.05 -43.78
C LYS A 221 11.25 14.93 -43.01
N ARG A 222 10.63 16.09 -42.75
CA ARG A 222 9.27 16.22 -42.20
C ARG A 222 8.32 15.39 -43.09
N ILE A 223 7.97 14.20 -42.63
CA ILE A 223 6.92 13.39 -43.23
C ILE A 223 5.60 14.12 -42.92
N LYS A 224 4.87 14.51 -43.96
CA LYS A 224 3.54 15.09 -43.82
C LYS A 224 2.64 14.09 -43.09
N LEU A 225 2.03 14.50 -41.98
CA LEU A 225 0.99 13.75 -41.28
C LEU A 225 -0.19 13.50 -42.24
N THR A 226 -0.39 12.26 -42.67
CA THR A 226 -1.53 11.87 -43.52
C THR A 226 -2.41 10.78 -42.90
N SER A 227 -2.24 10.47 -41.61
CA SER A 227 -3.10 9.51 -40.90
C SER A 227 -4.06 10.23 -39.96
N GLU A 228 -5.36 9.90 -40.05
CA GLU A 228 -6.41 10.34 -39.11
C GLU A 228 -6.05 10.00 -37.65
N LEU A 229 -5.25 8.95 -37.43
CA LEU A 229 -4.77 8.55 -36.11
C LEU A 229 -3.74 9.54 -35.54
N ASP A 230 -2.89 10.13 -36.38
CA ASP A 230 -1.90 11.12 -35.91
C ASP A 230 -2.59 12.43 -35.52
N LYS A 231 -3.66 12.82 -36.22
CA LYS A 231 -4.53 13.94 -35.82
C LYS A 231 -5.23 13.67 -34.49
N PHE A 232 -5.65 12.43 -34.25
CA PHE A 232 -6.26 12.03 -32.98
C PHE A 232 -5.25 12.09 -31.82
N MET A 233 -4.03 11.58 -32.01
CA MET A 233 -2.98 11.61 -30.96
C MET A 233 -2.41 13.01 -30.72
N ALA A 234 -2.40 13.87 -31.73
CA ALA A 234 -1.94 15.26 -31.62
C ALA A 234 -3.03 16.23 -31.11
N ARG A 235 -4.26 15.77 -30.90
CA ARG A 235 -5.30 16.62 -30.30
C ARG A 235 -4.88 16.92 -28.86
N ALA A 236 -4.80 18.20 -28.49
CA ALA A 236 -4.78 18.56 -27.08
C ALA A 236 -6.07 18.01 -26.45
N ASN A 237 -5.95 17.23 -25.38
CA ASN A 237 -7.11 16.74 -24.64
C ASN A 237 -7.89 17.96 -24.15
N ARG A 238 -9.07 18.20 -24.71
CA ARG A 238 -9.98 19.26 -24.24
C ARG A 238 -10.54 19.03 -22.83
N ALA A 239 -10.25 17.87 -22.23
CA ALA A 239 -10.56 17.61 -20.83
C ALA A 239 -9.73 18.51 -19.87
N ASP A 240 -8.58 19.01 -20.32
CA ASP A 240 -7.73 19.91 -19.52
C ASP A 240 -8.06 21.41 -19.76
N VAL A 241 -9.06 21.73 -20.60
CA VAL A 241 -9.41 23.12 -20.96
C VAL A 241 -10.66 23.62 -20.20
N GLU A 242 -11.39 22.74 -19.52
CA GLU A 242 -12.55 23.09 -18.68
C GLU A 242 -12.23 23.17 -17.18
N VAL A 243 -10.95 23.16 -16.80
CA VAL A 243 -10.55 23.50 -15.42
C VAL A 243 -9.97 24.90 -15.44
N GLU A 244 -10.77 25.87 -14.96
CA GLU A 244 -10.29 27.21 -14.61
C GLU A 244 -9.04 27.11 -13.74
N ASP A 245 -8.02 27.91 -14.07
CA ASP A 245 -6.73 27.96 -13.38
C ASP A 245 -6.95 28.28 -11.89
N PRO A 246 -6.45 27.48 -10.92
CA PRO A 246 -6.61 27.76 -9.49
C PRO A 246 -5.76 28.95 -8.98
N LEU A 247 -5.16 29.74 -9.86
CA LEU A 247 -4.33 30.90 -9.50
C LEU A 247 -4.64 32.17 -10.32
N GLU A 248 -5.91 32.38 -10.68
CA GLU A 248 -6.56 33.71 -10.71
C GLU A 248 -8.08 33.60 -10.58
#